data_AF-A0A925U5U2-F1
#
_entry.id   AF-A0A925U5U2-F1
#
_cell.length_a   1.000
_cell.length_b   1.000
_cell.length_c   1.000
_cell.angle_alpha   90.00
_cell.angle_beta   90.00
_cell.angle_gamma   90.00
#
_symmetry.space_group_name_H-M   'P 1'
#
loop_
_entity.id
_entity.type
_entity.pdbx_description
1 polymer ?
#
loop_
_entity_poly.entity_id
_entity_poly.type
_entity_poly.pdbx_seq_one_letter_code
_entity_poly.pdbx_strand_id
1 'polypeptide(L)'
;MVMTDKPHIVVIEDDSEIRNLTADFLKRHGFRVDVGDGAAALDRLLLTYGDPDLVVLDVMLPGEDGLSICRRLRAASRVPIIMLTARGEDIDRIIGLEMGADDYVPKPFNPRELVARIRAILRRNEPQPLDKKRIATGDLKIDLYARQVTHDLTGPVTLTSAEFDLLECFVTHPGRVLSRDQLLDWTRGRRSDGLDRTIDVQLSRLRRKLDPDGEAFIKTVRGAGYILIAPVSEA
;
A
#
# COMPACT_ATOMS: atom_id res chain seq x y z
N MET A 1 27.39 -8.29 14.99
CA MET A 1 26.97 -6.87 14.97
C MET A 1 26.09 -6.72 13.74
N VAL A 2 24.77 -6.82 13.90
CA VAL A 2 23.85 -6.70 12.75
C VAL A 2 23.85 -5.22 12.36
N MET A 3 24.39 -4.89 11.19
CA MET A 3 24.14 -3.59 10.59
C MET A 3 22.65 -3.56 10.28
N THR A 4 21.83 -2.96 11.16
CA THR A 4 20.46 -2.60 10.80
C THR A 4 20.59 -1.54 9.73
N ASP A 5 20.52 -1.97 8.47
CA ASP A 5 20.47 -1.04 7.35
C ASP A 5 19.21 -0.19 7.52
N LYS A 6 19.38 1.12 7.39
CA LYS A 6 18.26 2.05 7.60
C LYS A 6 17.31 1.89 6.42
N PRO A 7 15.98 1.78 6.63
CA PRO A 7 15.05 1.67 5.51
C PRO A 7 15.26 2.83 4.53
N HIS A 8 15.40 2.49 3.26
CA HIS A 8 15.65 3.40 2.16
C HIS A 8 14.34 3.97 1.65
N ILE A 9 14.19 5.29 1.79
CA ILE A 9 13.04 6.05 1.33
C ILE A 9 13.47 6.94 0.18
N VAL A 10 12.74 6.89 -0.93
CA VAL A 10 12.94 7.84 -2.04
C VAL A 10 11.84 8.90 -1.99
N VAL A 11 12.21 10.18 -2.00
CA VAL A 11 11.25 11.30 -2.03
C VAL A 11 11.33 12.01 -3.38
N ILE A 12 10.23 12.02 -4.14
CA ILE A 12 10.11 12.72 -5.42
C ILE A 12 9.12 13.86 -5.27
N GLU A 13 9.61 15.08 -5.38
CA GLU A 13 8.89 16.33 -5.11
C GLU A 13 9.58 17.44 -5.90
N ASP A 14 8.88 18.26 -6.68
CA ASP A 14 9.51 19.30 -7.48
C ASP A 14 9.87 20.54 -6.65
N ASP A 15 9.04 20.87 -5.66
CA ASP A 15 9.31 21.94 -4.69
C ASP A 15 10.54 21.61 -3.83
N SER A 16 11.61 22.37 -4.03
CA SER A 16 12.88 22.13 -3.33
C SER A 16 12.81 22.34 -1.82
N GLU A 17 11.94 23.23 -1.33
CA GLU A 17 11.80 23.50 0.10
C GLU A 17 11.07 22.32 0.77
N ILE A 18 9.93 21.90 0.22
CA ILE A 18 9.18 20.74 0.71
C ILE A 18 10.04 19.47 0.64
N ARG A 19 10.72 19.24 -0.48
CA ARG A 19 11.59 18.08 -0.69
C ARG A 19 12.69 18.00 0.37
N ASN A 20 13.42 19.10 0.59
CA ASN A 20 14.55 19.14 1.52
C ASN A 20 14.07 19.03 2.98
N LEU A 21 13.02 19.77 3.36
CA LEU A 21 12.45 19.68 4.70
C LEU A 21 11.95 18.27 5.02
N THR A 22 11.27 17.63 4.07
CA THR A 22 10.80 16.24 4.19
C THR A 22 11.98 15.30 4.37
N ALA A 23 12.98 15.39 3.50
CA ALA A 23 14.16 14.53 3.56
C ALA A 23 14.94 14.67 4.88
N ASP A 24 15.19 15.89 5.33
CA ASP A 24 15.89 16.16 6.59
C ASP A 24 15.10 15.67 7.81
N PHE A 25 13.77 15.79 7.76
CA PHE A 25 12.91 15.25 8.81
C PHE A 25 12.99 13.73 8.85
N LEU A 26 12.86 13.05 7.70
CA LEU A 26 12.93 11.59 7.60
C LEU A 26 14.31 11.04 8.01
N LYS A 27 15.41 11.67 7.56
CA LYS A 27 16.78 11.28 7.95
C LYS A 27 16.99 11.32 9.46
N ARG A 28 16.48 12.36 10.13
CA ARG A 28 16.51 12.49 11.60
C ARG A 28 15.70 11.41 12.32
N HIS A 29 14.75 10.76 11.64
CA HIS A 29 13.90 9.70 12.19
C HIS A 29 14.37 8.27 11.86
N GLY A 30 15.62 8.13 11.39
CA GLY A 30 16.28 6.84 11.23
C GLY A 30 16.18 6.23 9.84
N PHE A 31 15.74 6.99 8.84
CA PHE A 31 15.67 6.53 7.45
C PHE A 31 16.92 6.93 6.67
N ARG A 32 17.29 6.11 5.68
CA ARG A 32 18.16 6.54 4.57
C ARG A 32 17.26 7.20 3.54
N VAL A 33 17.60 8.40 3.07
CA VAL A 33 16.72 9.15 2.17
C VAL A 33 17.49 9.70 0.99
N ASP A 34 17.06 9.29 -0.20
CA ASP A 34 17.48 9.84 -1.49
C ASP A 34 16.30 10.65 -2.07
N VAL A 35 16.62 11.73 -2.80
CA VAL A 35 15.60 12.70 -3.27
C VAL A 35 15.72 12.98 -4.76
N GLY A 36 14.60 13.32 -5.39
CA GLY A 36 14.51 13.70 -6.79
C GLY A 36 13.41 14.72 -7.04
N ASP A 37 13.46 15.38 -8.19
CA ASP A 37 12.53 16.43 -8.62
C ASP A 37 11.53 15.98 -9.70
N GLY A 38 11.54 14.70 -10.06
CA GLY A 38 10.61 14.13 -11.03
C GLY A 38 10.99 12.73 -11.48
N ALA A 39 10.30 12.24 -12.51
CA ALA A 39 10.45 10.88 -13.04
C ALA A 39 11.89 10.49 -13.40
N ALA A 40 12.62 11.39 -14.08
CA ALA A 40 14.00 11.10 -14.49
C ALA A 40 14.94 10.89 -13.29
N ALA A 41 14.70 11.60 -12.18
CA ALA A 41 15.47 11.40 -10.95
C ALA A 41 15.11 10.07 -10.29
N LEU A 42 13.81 9.74 -10.21
CA LEU A 42 13.33 8.45 -9.72
C LEU A 42 13.94 7.28 -10.51
N ASP A 43 13.88 7.31 -11.83
CA ASP A 43 14.40 6.23 -12.68
C ASP A 43 15.91 6.03 -12.46
N ARG A 44 16.69 7.12 -12.31
CA ARG A 44 18.12 7.02 -11.97
C ARG A 44 18.35 6.40 -10.60
N LEU A 45 17.55 6.75 -9.60
CA LEU A 45 17.65 6.18 -8.25
C LEU A 45 17.33 4.69 -8.25
N LEU A 46 16.28 4.27 -8.96
CA LEU A 46 15.91 2.87 -9.11
C LEU A 46 16.99 2.06 -9.85
N LEU A 47 17.59 2.63 -10.89
CA LEU A 47 18.71 2.00 -11.59
C LEU A 47 19.96 1.85 -10.72
N THR A 48 20.22 2.84 -9.84
CA THR A 48 21.44 2.87 -9.01
C THR A 48 21.32 1.95 -7.80
N TYR A 49 20.15 1.90 -7.17
CA TYR A 49 19.97 1.26 -5.86
C TYR A 49 18.99 0.08 -5.87
N GLY A 50 18.30 -0.17 -6.98
CA GLY A 50 17.17 -1.09 -7.03
C GLY A 50 15.91 -0.50 -6.38
N ASP A 51 14.96 -1.37 -6.04
CA ASP A 51 13.71 -0.96 -5.37
C ASP A 51 14.00 -0.44 -3.95
N PRO A 52 13.54 0.77 -3.58
CA PRO A 52 13.60 1.24 -2.20
C PRO A 52 12.56 0.55 -1.34
N ASP A 53 12.62 0.75 -0.02
CA ASP A 53 11.61 0.21 0.90
C ASP A 53 10.28 0.97 0.81
N LEU A 54 10.30 2.23 0.37
CA LEU A 54 9.12 3.06 0.14
C LEU A 54 9.45 4.28 -0.75
N VAL A 55 8.49 4.69 -1.58
CA VAL A 55 8.54 5.95 -2.33
C VAL A 55 7.50 6.93 -1.78
N VAL A 56 7.93 8.15 -1.47
CA VAL A 56 7.05 9.30 -1.24
C VAL A 56 7.02 10.11 -2.54
N LEU A 57 5.85 10.27 -3.12
CA LEU A 57 5.68 10.77 -4.49
C LEU A 57 4.68 11.92 -4.53
N ASP A 58 5.11 13.10 -4.97
CA ASP A 58 4.19 14.18 -5.27
C ASP A 58 3.33 13.86 -6.49
N VAL A 59 2.04 14.21 -6.42
CA VAL A 59 1.11 14.12 -7.55
C VAL A 59 1.49 15.15 -8.63
N MET A 60 1.83 16.37 -8.24
CA MET A 60 1.95 17.51 -9.17
C MET A 60 3.40 17.71 -9.63
N LEU A 61 3.96 16.72 -10.32
CA LEU A 61 5.32 16.82 -10.87
C LEU A 61 5.33 17.40 -12.29
N PRO A 62 6.37 18.17 -12.66
CA PRO A 62 6.54 18.63 -14.03
C PRO A 62 6.90 17.47 -14.96
N GLY A 63 6.32 17.48 -16.17
CA GLY A 63 6.54 16.43 -17.17
C GLY A 63 5.63 15.23 -16.95
N GLU A 64 6.15 14.16 -16.35
CA GLU A 64 5.35 12.98 -15.99
C GLU A 64 4.76 13.19 -14.58
N ASP A 65 3.43 13.27 -14.48
CA ASP A 65 2.75 13.44 -13.20
C ASP A 65 2.89 12.21 -12.28
N GLY A 66 2.73 12.42 -10.96
CA GLY A 66 2.91 11.36 -9.96
C GLY A 66 1.93 10.20 -10.12
N LEU A 67 0.73 10.43 -10.64
CA LEU A 67 -0.26 9.37 -10.86
C LEU A 67 0.18 8.43 -11.99
N SER A 68 0.76 8.99 -13.05
CA SER A 68 1.33 8.26 -14.18
C SER A 68 2.56 7.49 -13.77
N ILE A 69 3.46 8.10 -12.98
CA ILE A 69 4.60 7.41 -12.36
C ILE A 69 4.12 6.24 -11.49
N CYS A 70 3.13 6.47 -10.62
CA CYS A 70 2.57 5.42 -9.76
C CYS A 70 2.02 4.25 -10.59
N ARG A 71 1.27 4.52 -11.67
CA ARG A 71 0.76 3.49 -12.59
C ARG A 71 1.90 2.65 -13.18
N ARG A 72 2.94 3.33 -13.68
CA ARG A 72 4.09 2.71 -14.33
C ARG A 72 4.90 1.87 -13.34
N LEU A 73 5.19 2.41 -12.16
CA LEU A 73 5.87 1.67 -11.08
C LEU A 73 5.10 0.42 -10.69
N ARG A 74 3.76 0.49 -10.58
CA ARG A 74 2.94 -0.67 -10.20
C ARG A 74 2.94 -1.79 -11.22
N ALA A 75 3.20 -1.50 -12.49
CA ALA A 75 3.35 -2.52 -13.52
C ALA A 75 4.69 -3.28 -13.38
N ALA A 76 5.70 -2.68 -12.74
CA ALA A 76 7.06 -3.22 -12.67
C ALA A 76 7.49 -3.66 -11.25
N SER A 77 6.92 -3.06 -10.20
CA SER A 77 7.35 -3.21 -8.81
C SER A 77 6.18 -3.15 -7.82
N ARG A 78 6.38 -3.82 -6.67
CA ARG A 78 5.49 -3.80 -5.50
C ARG A 78 5.92 -2.79 -4.45
N VAL A 79 6.92 -1.95 -4.73
CA VAL A 79 7.42 -0.94 -3.79
C VAL A 79 6.28 -0.08 -3.23
N PRO A 80 6.12 0.05 -1.90
CA PRO A 80 5.06 0.87 -1.34
C PRO A 80 5.17 2.32 -1.77
N ILE A 81 4.04 2.95 -2.10
CA ILE A 81 3.99 4.36 -2.53
C ILE A 81 3.04 5.14 -1.60
N ILE A 82 3.54 6.23 -1.03
CA ILE A 82 2.71 7.27 -0.38
C ILE A 82 2.65 8.47 -1.32
N MET A 83 1.45 8.90 -1.68
CA MET A 83 1.25 10.10 -2.52
C MET A 83 1.13 11.36 -1.67
N LEU A 84 1.79 12.45 -2.07
CA LEU A 84 1.58 13.81 -1.56
C LEU A 84 0.75 14.62 -2.57
N THR A 85 -0.18 15.47 -2.14
CA THR A 85 -0.95 16.32 -3.09
C THR A 85 -1.59 17.54 -2.46
N ALA A 86 -1.86 18.57 -3.25
CA ALA A 86 -2.38 19.86 -2.80
C ALA A 86 -3.88 20.14 -3.10
N ARG A 87 -4.67 19.19 -3.64
CA ARG A 87 -6.08 19.44 -4.00
C ARG A 87 -7.07 18.37 -3.52
N GLY A 88 -8.33 18.81 -3.37
CA GLY A 88 -9.56 18.01 -3.24
C GLY A 88 -9.46 16.72 -2.44
N GLU A 89 -9.43 16.84 -1.10
CA GLU A 89 -9.08 15.78 -0.12
C GLU A 89 -9.67 14.39 -0.39
N ASP A 90 -10.89 14.29 -0.91
CA ASP A 90 -11.55 13.01 -1.19
C ASP A 90 -11.30 12.46 -2.59
N ILE A 91 -11.38 13.30 -3.63
CA ILE A 91 -11.33 12.83 -5.03
C ILE A 91 -9.90 12.44 -5.40
N ASP A 92 -8.92 13.29 -5.08
CA ASP A 92 -7.52 13.05 -5.45
C ASP A 92 -6.95 11.86 -4.66
N ARG A 93 -7.45 11.66 -3.45
CA ARG A 93 -7.20 10.49 -2.63
C ARG A 93 -7.74 9.20 -3.25
N ILE A 94 -9.00 9.21 -3.68
CA ILE A 94 -9.61 8.07 -4.37
C ILE A 94 -8.80 7.74 -5.61
N ILE A 95 -8.47 8.74 -6.44
CA ILE A 95 -7.68 8.55 -7.66
C ILE A 95 -6.30 7.97 -7.34
N GLY A 96 -5.57 8.53 -6.38
CA GLY A 96 -4.24 8.01 -5.99
C GLY A 96 -4.28 6.53 -5.56
N LEU A 97 -5.30 6.16 -4.78
CA LEU A 97 -5.53 4.79 -4.34
C LEU A 97 -6.02 3.88 -5.48
N GLU A 98 -6.80 4.37 -6.43
CA GLU A 98 -7.16 3.65 -7.65
C GLU A 98 -5.93 3.38 -8.54
N MET A 99 -4.97 4.29 -8.50
CA MET A 99 -3.75 4.26 -9.29
C MET A 99 -2.70 3.29 -8.78
N GLY A 100 -2.73 2.91 -7.49
CA GLY A 100 -1.67 2.06 -6.95
C GLY A 100 -1.18 2.40 -5.57
N ALA A 101 -1.41 3.62 -5.10
CA ALA A 101 -0.82 4.08 -3.87
C ALA A 101 -1.27 3.22 -2.68
N ASP A 102 -0.36 3.01 -1.74
CA ASP A 102 -0.64 2.31 -0.49
C ASP A 102 -1.25 3.26 0.54
N ASP A 103 -0.86 4.55 0.48
CA ASP A 103 -1.44 5.61 1.30
C ASP A 103 -1.33 6.98 0.60
N TYR A 104 -1.96 7.97 1.21
CA TYR A 104 -2.08 9.32 0.70
C TYR A 104 -1.98 10.34 1.84
N VAL A 105 -1.30 11.46 1.58
CA VAL A 105 -1.14 12.56 2.55
C VAL A 105 -1.40 13.91 1.86
N PRO A 106 -2.41 14.70 2.30
CA PRO A 106 -2.68 16.01 1.72
C PRO A 106 -1.65 17.06 2.18
N LYS A 107 -1.28 17.99 1.29
CA LYS A 107 -0.48 19.18 1.56
C LYS A 107 -1.42 20.34 1.95
N PRO A 108 -1.08 21.12 2.99
CA PRO A 108 0.08 20.99 3.87
C PRO A 108 -0.06 19.82 4.85
N PHE A 109 1.01 19.05 5.06
CA PHE A 109 1.02 17.91 5.99
C PHE A 109 1.89 18.13 7.21
N ASN A 110 1.58 17.40 8.28
CA ASN A 110 2.46 17.33 9.44
C ASN A 110 3.58 16.28 9.16
N PRO A 111 4.87 16.64 9.20
CA PRO A 111 5.96 15.68 8.96
C PRO A 111 5.95 14.47 9.90
N ARG A 112 5.41 14.62 11.12
CA ARG A 112 5.24 13.50 12.07
C ARG A 112 4.19 12.50 11.60
N GLU A 113 3.15 12.98 10.93
CA GLU A 113 2.12 12.12 10.34
C GLU A 113 2.73 11.26 9.22
N LEU A 114 3.50 11.87 8.32
CA LEU A 114 4.20 11.15 7.26
C LEU A 114 5.13 10.07 7.83
N VAL A 115 5.92 10.38 8.86
CA VAL A 115 6.77 9.38 9.55
C VAL A 115 5.93 8.23 10.11
N ALA A 116 4.79 8.53 10.75
CA ALA A 116 3.93 7.51 11.31
C ALA A 116 3.36 6.58 10.23
N ARG A 117 2.93 7.14 9.09
CA ARG A 117 2.42 6.39 7.93
C ARG A 117 3.50 5.52 7.29
N ILE A 118 4.70 6.07 7.06
CA ILE A 118 5.85 5.31 6.56
C ILE A 118 6.15 4.12 7.48
N ARG A 119 6.28 4.34 8.79
CA ARG A 119 6.55 3.26 9.74
C ARG A 119 5.42 2.22 9.79
N ALA A 120 4.17 2.65 9.65
CA ALA A 120 3.04 1.74 9.61
C ALA A 120 3.09 0.82 8.38
N ILE A 121 3.45 1.34 7.21
CA ILE A 121 3.60 0.56 5.98
C ILE A 121 4.81 -0.39 6.08
N LEU A 122 5.98 0.11 6.49
CA LEU A 122 7.20 -0.69 6.58
C LEU A 122 7.03 -1.88 7.55
N ARG A 123 6.42 -1.66 8.72
CA ARG A 123 6.15 -2.72 9.70
C ARG A 123 5.24 -3.83 9.15
N ARG A 124 4.35 -3.52 8.20
CA ARG A 124 3.46 -4.53 7.59
C ARG A 124 4.18 -5.37 6.54
N ASN A 125 5.25 -4.85 5.96
CA ASN A 125 6.06 -5.57 4.98
C ASN A 125 7.21 -6.37 5.61
N GLU A 126 7.51 -6.13 6.89
CA GLU A 126 8.38 -7.01 7.67
C GLU A 126 7.67 -8.35 7.94
N PRO A 127 8.27 -9.50 7.57
CA PRO A 127 7.74 -10.80 7.92
C PRO A 127 7.67 -10.94 9.44
N GLN A 128 6.47 -11.06 10.00
CA GLN A 128 6.33 -11.38 11.42
C GLN A 128 6.76 -12.84 11.66
N PRO A 129 7.44 -13.15 12.78
CA PRO A 129 7.89 -14.51 13.10
C PRO A 129 6.74 -15.42 13.58
N LEU A 130 5.64 -15.47 12.83
CA LEU A 130 4.52 -16.39 13.04
C LEU A 130 4.55 -17.50 11.98
N ASP A 131 3.96 -18.64 12.33
CA ASP A 131 3.90 -19.87 11.56
C ASP A 131 3.71 -19.63 10.06
N LYS A 132 4.41 -20.43 9.23
CA LYS A 132 4.32 -20.44 7.75
C LYS A 132 2.90 -20.85 7.32
N LYS A 133 1.92 -20.01 7.58
CA LYS A 133 0.51 -20.30 7.35
C LYS A 133 0.23 -20.03 5.89
N ARG A 134 0.21 -21.13 5.14
CA ARG A 134 -0.28 -21.15 3.77
C ARG A 134 -1.77 -21.43 3.82
N ILE A 135 -2.52 -20.61 3.11
CA ILE A 135 -3.97 -20.68 3.06
C ILE A 135 -4.37 -20.96 1.62
N ALA A 136 -5.32 -21.87 1.44
CA ALA A 136 -6.04 -22.03 0.20
C ALA A 136 -7.45 -21.46 0.34
N THR A 137 -7.88 -20.69 -0.66
CA THR A 137 -9.26 -20.22 -0.76
C THR A 137 -9.67 -20.24 -2.22
N GLY A 138 -10.66 -21.07 -2.57
CA GLY A 138 -10.98 -21.35 -3.98
C GLY A 138 -9.72 -21.77 -4.77
N ASP A 139 -9.46 -21.09 -5.89
CA ASP A 139 -8.28 -21.32 -6.75
C ASP A 139 -7.03 -20.50 -6.32
N LEU A 140 -7.07 -19.85 -5.15
CA LEU A 140 -6.00 -19.02 -4.64
C LEU A 140 -5.18 -19.74 -3.57
N LYS A 141 -3.86 -19.70 -3.73
CA LYS A 141 -2.86 -20.07 -2.72
C LYS A 141 -2.22 -18.80 -2.18
N ILE A 142 -2.27 -18.63 -0.86
CA ILE A 142 -1.83 -17.43 -0.16
C ILE A 142 -0.76 -17.83 0.85
N ASP A 143 0.45 -17.30 0.67
CA ASP A 143 1.52 -17.40 1.66
C ASP A 143 1.52 -16.12 2.49
N LEU A 144 0.97 -16.19 3.70
CA LEU A 144 0.85 -15.04 4.60
C LEU A 144 2.23 -14.52 5.04
N TYR A 145 3.20 -15.41 5.17
CA TYR A 145 4.56 -15.04 5.58
C TYR A 145 5.29 -14.32 4.45
N ALA A 146 5.24 -14.87 3.23
CA ALA A 146 5.88 -14.27 2.06
C ALA A 146 5.09 -13.10 1.45
N ARG A 147 3.87 -12.85 1.93
CA ARG A 147 2.91 -11.88 1.37
C ARG A 147 2.69 -12.08 -0.14
N GLN A 148 2.54 -13.34 -0.52
CA GLN A 148 2.39 -13.78 -1.91
C GLN A 148 1.04 -14.46 -2.12
N VAL A 149 0.47 -14.20 -3.30
CA VAL A 149 -0.77 -14.83 -3.76
C VAL A 149 -0.50 -15.43 -5.12
N THR A 150 -0.94 -16.66 -5.32
CA THR A 150 -0.88 -17.35 -6.62
C THR A 150 -2.26 -17.91 -6.91
N HIS A 151 -2.74 -17.65 -8.11
CA HIS A 151 -3.95 -18.26 -8.64
C HIS A 151 -3.55 -19.51 -9.43
N ASP A 152 -4.22 -20.63 -9.21
CA ASP A 152 -3.80 -21.92 -9.79
C ASP A 152 -3.83 -21.92 -11.33
N LEU A 153 -4.77 -21.19 -11.94
CA LEU A 153 -4.87 -21.04 -13.40
C LEU A 153 -4.00 -19.93 -14.01
N THR A 154 -3.88 -18.77 -13.36
CA THR A 154 -3.29 -17.57 -13.96
C THR A 154 -1.91 -17.21 -13.41
N GLY A 155 -1.44 -17.91 -12.36
CA GLY A 155 -0.12 -17.72 -11.77
C GLY A 155 -0.09 -16.61 -10.70
N PRO A 156 1.06 -15.95 -10.49
CA PRO A 156 1.22 -14.95 -9.42
C PRO A 156 0.24 -13.78 -9.54
N VAL A 157 -0.39 -13.41 -8.42
CA VAL A 157 -1.29 -12.25 -8.32
C VAL A 157 -0.57 -11.11 -7.60
N THR A 158 -0.35 -10.00 -8.30
CA THR A 158 0.36 -8.84 -7.76
C THR A 158 -0.56 -7.94 -6.95
N LEU A 159 -0.40 -7.99 -5.63
CA LEU A 159 -1.09 -7.10 -4.68
C LEU A 159 -0.17 -6.01 -4.14
N THR A 160 -0.70 -4.81 -3.92
CA THR A 160 -0.06 -3.78 -3.09
C THR A 160 -0.02 -4.24 -1.62
N SER A 161 0.69 -3.50 -0.76
CA SER A 161 0.74 -3.84 0.66
C SER A 161 -0.65 -3.71 1.28
N ALA A 162 -1.36 -2.62 0.97
CA ALA A 162 -2.71 -2.38 1.46
C ALA A 162 -3.75 -3.40 0.95
N GLU A 163 -3.66 -3.81 -0.32
CA GLU A 163 -4.53 -4.86 -0.87
C GLU A 163 -4.28 -6.21 -0.20
N PHE A 164 -3.02 -6.54 0.09
CA PHE A 164 -2.68 -7.77 0.82
C PHE A 164 -3.18 -7.72 2.27
N ASP A 165 -3.03 -6.58 2.95
CA ASP A 165 -3.53 -6.40 4.33
C ASP A 165 -5.05 -6.65 4.41
N LEU A 166 -5.81 -6.19 3.41
CA LEU A 166 -7.24 -6.48 3.32
C LEU A 166 -7.51 -7.96 3.10
N LEU A 167 -6.81 -8.60 2.17
CA LEU A 167 -6.94 -10.03 1.93
C LEU A 167 -6.66 -10.83 3.21
N GLU A 168 -5.57 -10.50 3.91
CA GLU A 168 -5.18 -11.12 5.18
C GLU A 168 -6.29 -11.03 6.23
N CYS A 169 -6.92 -9.85 6.38
CA CYS A 169 -8.07 -9.68 7.29
C CYS A 169 -9.19 -10.68 6.99
N PHE A 170 -9.52 -10.88 5.71
CA PHE A 170 -10.58 -11.79 5.28
C PHE A 170 -10.23 -13.26 5.49
N VAL A 171 -9.03 -13.69 5.07
CA VAL A 171 -8.66 -15.11 5.13
C VAL A 171 -8.32 -15.58 6.54
N THR A 172 -7.99 -14.67 7.45
CA THR A 172 -7.82 -14.96 8.87
C THR A 172 -9.14 -14.94 9.66
N HIS A 173 -10.22 -14.40 9.06
CA HIS A 173 -11.56 -14.34 9.65
C HIS A 173 -12.64 -14.86 8.69
N PRO A 174 -12.51 -16.10 8.16
CA PRO A 174 -13.42 -16.62 7.14
C PRO A 174 -14.86 -16.72 7.65
N GLY A 175 -15.81 -16.42 6.75
CA GLY A 175 -17.25 -16.47 7.06
C GLY A 175 -17.75 -15.42 8.06
N ARG A 176 -16.91 -14.47 8.48
CA ARG A 176 -17.32 -13.34 9.35
C ARG A 176 -17.57 -12.09 8.53
N VAL A 177 -18.61 -11.35 8.89
CA VAL A 177 -18.84 -10.00 8.36
C VAL A 177 -17.89 -9.05 9.08
N LEU A 178 -17.01 -8.41 8.32
CA LEU A 178 -16.08 -7.38 8.78
C LEU A 178 -16.62 -6.01 8.39
N SER A 179 -16.84 -5.15 9.38
CA SER A 179 -17.27 -3.76 9.15
C SER A 179 -16.16 -2.91 8.54
N ARG A 180 -16.53 -1.78 7.93
CA ARG A 180 -15.55 -0.83 7.38
C ARG A 180 -14.59 -0.32 8.45
N ASP A 181 -15.11 0.00 9.63
CA ASP A 181 -14.30 0.51 10.74
C ASP A 181 -13.32 -0.57 11.24
N GLN A 182 -13.74 -1.84 11.32
CA GLN A 182 -12.82 -2.94 11.65
C GLN A 182 -11.73 -3.12 10.61
N LEU A 183 -12.08 -3.11 9.32
CA LEU A 183 -11.10 -3.22 8.24
C LEU A 183 -10.12 -2.04 8.27
N LEU A 184 -10.61 -0.83 8.55
CA LEU A 184 -9.76 0.35 8.73
C LEU A 184 -8.80 0.17 9.91
N ASP A 185 -9.30 -0.22 11.06
CA ASP A 185 -8.51 -0.40 12.28
C ASP A 185 -7.43 -1.47 12.12
N TRP A 186 -7.79 -2.60 11.50
CA TRP A 186 -6.89 -3.75 11.35
C TRP A 186 -5.86 -3.55 10.25
N THR A 187 -6.24 -2.90 9.15
CA THR A 187 -5.29 -2.59 8.10
C THR A 187 -4.39 -1.42 8.48
N ARG A 188 -4.87 -0.38 9.20
CA ARG A 188 -4.07 0.82 9.46
C ARG A 188 -3.10 0.72 10.64
N GLY A 189 -3.35 -0.20 11.56
CA GLY A 189 -2.67 -0.24 12.85
C GLY A 189 -3.24 0.82 13.79
N ARG A 190 -3.38 0.48 15.07
CA ARG A 190 -4.04 1.29 16.11
C ARG A 190 -3.62 2.78 16.05
N ARG A 191 -4.55 3.62 15.55
CA ARG A 191 -4.64 5.10 15.49
C ARG A 191 -4.70 5.66 14.06
N SER A 192 -5.91 5.95 13.60
CA SER A 192 -6.18 7.07 12.68
C SER A 192 -7.63 7.51 12.86
N ASP A 193 -7.80 8.81 13.09
CA ASP A 193 -9.10 9.45 13.23
C ASP A 193 -9.77 9.57 11.86
N GLY A 194 -11.06 9.23 11.80
CA GLY A 194 -12.02 9.81 10.87
C GLY A 194 -12.02 9.29 9.42
N LEU A 195 -13.12 8.57 9.11
CA LEU A 195 -13.80 8.45 7.82
C LEU A 195 -12.94 8.11 6.61
N ASP A 196 -13.08 6.87 6.14
CA ASP A 196 -12.38 6.48 4.94
C ASP A 196 -13.18 5.69 3.91
N ARG A 197 -13.53 6.38 2.82
CA ARG A 197 -13.91 5.79 1.53
C ARG A 197 -12.76 4.98 0.89
N THR A 198 -11.57 4.98 1.49
CA THR A 198 -10.41 4.18 1.07
C THR A 198 -10.67 2.67 1.04
N ILE A 199 -11.43 2.11 1.99
CA ILE A 199 -11.68 0.64 2.01
C ILE A 199 -12.44 0.20 0.77
N ASP A 200 -13.45 0.94 0.35
CA ASP A 200 -14.31 0.55 -0.76
C ASP A 200 -13.52 0.56 -2.09
N VAL A 201 -12.63 1.54 -2.26
CA VAL A 201 -11.71 1.63 -3.41
C VAL A 201 -10.72 0.47 -3.40
N GLN A 202 -10.01 0.26 -2.28
CA GLN A 202 -9.02 -0.81 -2.16
C GLN A 202 -9.67 -2.19 -2.34
N LEU A 203 -10.87 -2.39 -1.78
CA LEU A 203 -11.62 -3.63 -1.95
C LEU A 203 -12.08 -3.84 -3.39
N SER A 204 -12.49 -2.78 -4.10
CA SER A 204 -12.84 -2.88 -5.53
C SER A 204 -11.64 -3.36 -6.34
N ARG A 205 -10.44 -2.83 -6.09
CA ARG A 205 -9.21 -3.27 -6.77
C ARG A 205 -8.83 -4.69 -6.40
N LEU A 206 -8.91 -5.05 -5.12
CA LEU A 206 -8.65 -6.40 -4.64
C LEU A 206 -9.57 -7.40 -5.34
N ARG A 207 -10.88 -7.13 -5.40
CA ARG A 207 -11.85 -7.98 -6.12
C ARG A 207 -11.45 -8.17 -7.58
N ARG A 208 -11.16 -7.09 -8.32
CA ARG A 208 -10.75 -7.19 -9.74
C ARG A 208 -9.52 -8.07 -9.95
N LYS A 209 -8.61 -8.14 -8.97
CA LYS A 209 -7.38 -8.93 -9.06
C LYS A 209 -7.55 -10.39 -8.63
N LEU A 210 -8.40 -10.65 -7.65
CA LEU A 210 -8.67 -12.00 -7.15
C LEU A 210 -9.74 -12.74 -7.95
N ASP A 211 -10.71 -11.98 -8.44
CA ASP A 211 -11.97 -12.45 -8.99
C ASP A 211 -12.53 -11.43 -9.98
N PRO A 212 -12.04 -11.43 -11.24
CA PRO A 212 -12.43 -10.46 -12.26
C PRO A 212 -13.94 -10.39 -12.51
N ASP A 213 -14.65 -11.51 -12.28
CA ASP A 213 -16.10 -11.64 -12.48
C ASP A 213 -16.93 -11.22 -11.24
N GLY A 214 -16.28 -10.99 -10.10
CA GLY A 214 -16.69 -9.97 -9.14
C GLY A 214 -17.54 -10.37 -7.93
N GLU A 215 -17.89 -11.64 -7.70
CA GLU A 215 -18.74 -12.02 -6.55
C GLU A 215 -18.44 -13.38 -5.90
N ALA A 216 -17.47 -14.16 -6.39
CA ALA A 216 -17.17 -15.49 -5.89
C ALA A 216 -16.42 -15.47 -4.54
N PHE A 217 -15.60 -14.45 -4.27
CA PHE A 217 -14.77 -14.42 -3.06
C PHE A 217 -15.30 -13.50 -1.96
N ILE A 218 -15.33 -12.19 -2.18
CA ILE A 218 -15.68 -11.21 -1.14
C ILE A 218 -17.00 -10.52 -1.50
N LYS A 219 -18.05 -10.73 -0.69
CA LYS A 219 -19.38 -10.13 -0.89
C LYS A 219 -19.63 -8.93 0.01
N THR A 220 -20.47 -8.01 -0.49
CA THR A 220 -20.95 -6.87 0.29
C THR A 220 -22.21 -7.24 1.06
N VAL A 221 -22.19 -7.06 2.38
CA VAL A 221 -23.37 -7.18 3.24
C VAL A 221 -23.89 -5.77 3.52
N ARG A 222 -25.00 -5.40 2.86
CA ARG A 222 -25.56 -4.05 2.92
C ARG A 222 -25.78 -3.60 4.37
N GLY A 223 -25.28 -2.42 4.71
CA GLY A 223 -25.39 -1.84 6.06
C GLY A 223 -24.46 -2.45 7.12
N ALA A 224 -23.75 -3.54 6.83
CA ALA A 224 -22.90 -4.22 7.82
C ALA A 224 -21.41 -4.21 7.45
N GLY A 225 -21.06 -4.48 6.19
CA GLY A 225 -19.66 -4.55 5.76
C GLY A 225 -19.42 -5.57 4.67
N TYR A 226 -18.38 -6.38 4.82
CA TYR A 226 -17.89 -7.30 3.81
C TYR A 226 -17.62 -8.70 4.39
N ILE A 227 -17.78 -9.74 3.58
CA ILE A 227 -17.58 -11.13 4.01
C ILE A 227 -16.85 -11.92 2.94
N LEU A 228 -15.85 -12.71 3.34
CA LEU A 228 -15.27 -13.76 2.50
C LEU A 228 -16.19 -14.98 2.54
N ILE A 229 -16.75 -15.33 1.38
CA ILE A 229 -17.66 -16.47 1.22
C ILE A 229 -16.97 -17.71 0.63
N ALA A 230 -15.78 -17.54 0.06
CA ALA A 230 -14.99 -18.66 -0.42
C ALA A 230 -14.50 -19.50 0.77
N PRO A 231 -14.53 -20.84 0.67
CA PRO A 231 -14.05 -21.72 1.73
C PRO A 231 -12.55 -21.51 1.94
N VAL A 232 -12.13 -21.48 3.20
CA VAL A 232 -10.72 -21.29 3.59
C VAL A 232 -10.22 -22.57 4.25
N SER A 233 -9.08 -23.08 3.77
CA SER A 233 -8.38 -24.21 4.36
C SER A 233 -6.89 -23.89 4.52
N GLU A 234 -6.22 -24.58 5.44
CA GLU A 234 -4.76 -24.60 5.44
C GLU A 234 -4.28 -25.39 4.20
N ALA A 235 -3.23 -24.87 3.55
CA ALA A 235 -2.67 -25.40 2.32
C ALA A 235 -1.39 -26.22 2.57
#